data_AF-A0AAV5LN68-F1
#
_entry.id   AF-A0AAV5LN68-F1
#
_cell.length_a   1.000
_cell.length_b   1.000
_cell.length_c   1.000
_cell.angle_alpha   90.00
_cell.angle_beta   90.00
_cell.angle_gamma   90.00
#
_symmetry.space_group_name_H-M   'P 1'
#
loop_
_entity.id
_entity.type
_entity.pdbx_description
1 polymer ?
#
loop_
_entity_poly.entity_id
_entity_poly.type
_entity_poly.pdbx_seq_one_letter_code
_entity_poly.pdbx_strand_id
1 'polypeptide(L)' 'MMPKYMQDTMMLGADYYETDAEVASLLAEGRVPIGIGENTKIKDCIIDKNARIGKNVVIANSAVRVIHDNSLINLPP' A
#
# COMPACT_ATOMS: atom_id res chain seq x y z
N MET A 1 -1.70 3.45 -18.48
CA MET A 1 -1.56 3.40 -17.01
C MET A 1 -2.62 2.43 -16.49
N MET A 2 -2.25 1.31 -15.85
CA MET A 2 -3.25 0.41 -15.25
C MET A 2 -3.72 1.01 -13.91
N PRO A 3 -5.04 1.19 -13.70
CA PRO A 3 -5.56 1.81 -12.49
C PRO A 3 -5.40 0.90 -11.26
N LYS A 4 -5.23 1.51 -10.08
CA LYS A 4 -5.34 0.82 -8.80
C LYS A 4 -6.75 0.26 -8.65
N TYR A 5 -6.90 -0.96 -8.18
CA TYR A 5 -8.20 -1.62 -8.01
C TYR A 5 -8.41 -1.96 -6.54
N MET A 6 -9.42 -1.36 -5.92
CA MET A 6 -9.77 -1.59 -4.53
C MET A 6 -11.26 -1.88 -4.45
N GLN A 7 -11.61 -3.03 -3.90
CA GLN A 7 -12.99 -3.48 -3.73
C GLN A 7 -13.21 -3.94 -2.29
N ASP A 8 -14.35 -3.60 -1.70
CA ASP A 8 -14.75 -4.07 -0.36
C ASP A 8 -13.62 -3.89 0.68
N THR A 9 -12.95 -2.72 0.61
CA THR A 9 -11.74 -2.40 1.37
C THR A 9 -11.92 -1.08 2.12
N MET A 10 -11.52 -1.05 3.38
CA MET A 10 -11.48 0.16 4.22
C MET A 10 -10.03 0.62 4.42
N MET A 11 -9.75 1.91 4.32
CA MET A 11 -8.42 2.47 4.56
C MET A 11 -8.49 3.50 5.69
N LEU A 12 -7.65 3.33 6.72
CA LEU A 12 -7.62 4.20 7.89
C LEU A 12 -6.86 5.53 7.65
N GLY A 13 -6.05 5.60 6.59
CA GLY A 13 -5.38 6.82 6.14
C GLY A 13 -3.94 6.95 6.63
N ALA A 14 -3.49 8.18 6.89
CA ALA A 14 -2.15 8.47 7.38
C ALA A 14 -2.20 9.65 8.37
N ASP A 15 -1.31 9.67 9.36
CA ASP A 15 -1.18 10.82 10.28
C ASP A 15 -0.42 11.99 9.63
N TYR A 16 0.39 11.70 8.61
CA TYR A 16 1.27 12.65 7.97
C TYR A 16 1.39 12.35 6.48
N TYR A 17 1.73 13.39 5.73
CA TYR A 17 2.05 13.32 4.32
C TYR A 17 3.58 13.30 4.15
N GLU A 18 4.06 12.45 3.26
CA GLU A 18 5.44 12.51 2.79
C GLU A 18 5.53 13.55 1.66
N THR A 19 6.56 14.39 1.71
CA THR A 19 6.86 15.34 0.64
C THR A 19 7.38 14.61 -0.60
N ASP A 20 7.26 15.24 -1.77
CA ASP A 20 7.76 14.65 -3.03
C ASP A 20 9.27 14.31 -2.95
N ALA A 21 10.05 15.11 -2.22
CA ALA A 21 11.47 14.87 -2.01
C ALA A 21 11.73 13.63 -1.14
N GLU A 22 10.97 13.44 -0.06
CA GLU A 22 11.05 12.25 0.79
C GLU A 22 10.62 11.00 0.03
N VAL A 23 9.52 11.08 -0.73
CA VAL A 23 9.06 9.98 -1.59
C VAL A 23 10.13 9.61 -2.61
N ALA A 24 10.75 10.59 -3.28
CA ALA A 24 11.81 10.34 -4.23
C ALA A 24 13.06 9.71 -3.58
N SER A 25 13.45 10.17 -2.40
CA SER A 25 14.58 9.58 -1.63
C SER A 25 14.28 8.14 -1.24
N LEU A 26 13.09 7.86 -0.70
CA LEU A 26 12.66 6.52 -0.34
C LEU A 26 12.68 5.57 -1.54
N LEU A 27 12.13 6.01 -2.67
CA LEU A 27 12.14 5.22 -3.90
C LEU A 27 13.56 4.97 -4.43
N ALA A 28 14.45 5.97 -4.34
CA ALA A 28 15.86 5.82 -4.71
C ALA A 28 16.60 4.82 -3.80
N GLU A 29 16.21 4.73 -2.54
CA GLU A 29 16.70 3.74 -1.56
C GLU A 29 16.03 2.36 -1.71
N GLY A 30 15.10 2.19 -2.67
CA GLY A 30 14.33 0.95 -2.84
C GLY A 30 13.27 0.71 -1.75
N ARG A 31 12.89 1.77 -1.02
CA ARG A 31 11.86 1.75 0.04
C ARG A 31 10.51 2.17 -0.52
N VAL A 32 9.44 1.78 0.18
CA VAL A 32 8.06 2.06 -0.22
C VAL A 32 7.52 3.26 0.55
N PRO A 33 7.03 4.34 -0.12
CA PRO A 33 6.37 5.47 0.52
C PRO A 33 5.02 5.06 1.13
N ILE A 34 4.45 5.91 1.99
CA ILE A 34 3.12 5.68 2.57
C ILE A 34 2.06 5.68 1.47
N GLY A 35 1.13 4.74 1.58
CA GLY A 35 0.01 4.58 0.69
C GLY A 35 0.10 3.31 -0.16
N ILE A 36 -0.54 3.36 -1.32
CA ILE A 36 -0.75 2.20 -2.19
C ILE A 36 -0.10 2.48 -3.54
N GLY A 37 0.88 1.64 -3.88
CA GLY A 37 1.58 1.67 -5.15
C GLY A 37 0.67 1.42 -6.35
N GLU A 38 1.18 1.78 -7.51
CA GLU A 38 0.50 1.59 -8.79
C GLU A 38 0.31 0.10 -9.12
N ASN A 39 -0.71 -0.20 -9.92
CA ASN A 39 -1.04 -1.56 -10.36
C ASN A 39 -1.29 -2.55 -9.20
N THR A 40 -1.71 -2.04 -8.04
CA THR A 40 -2.06 -2.85 -6.88
C THR A 40 -3.55 -3.19 -6.88
N LYS A 41 -3.87 -4.44 -6.51
CA LYS A 41 -5.23 -4.97 -6.39
C LYS A 41 -5.49 -5.36 -4.94
N ILE A 42 -6.48 -4.74 -4.30
CA ILE A 42 -6.83 -5.00 -2.91
C ILE A 42 -8.31 -5.36 -2.84
N LYS A 43 -8.62 -6.47 -2.18
CA LYS A 43 -9.97 -6.95 -1.98
C LYS A 43 -10.14 -7.53 -0.58
N ASP A 44 -11.30 -7.27 0.04
CA ASP A 44 -11.71 -7.84 1.33
C ASP A 44 -10.65 -7.56 2.42
N CYS A 45 -10.28 -6.29 2.61
CA CYS A 45 -9.16 -5.91 3.46
C CYS A 45 -9.41 -4.61 4.25
N ILE A 46 -8.83 -4.51 5.43
CA ILE A 46 -8.68 -3.26 6.16
C ILE A 46 -7.21 -2.85 6.09
N ILE A 47 -6.96 -1.67 5.54
CA ILE A 47 -5.63 -1.07 5.44
C ILE A 47 -5.46 -0.14 6.64
N ASP A 48 -4.56 -0.50 7.54
CA ASP A 48 -4.25 0.30 8.72
C ASP A 48 -3.58 1.61 8.33
N LYS A 49 -3.47 2.49 9.32
CA LYS A 49 -2.86 3.79 9.18
C LYS A 49 -1.40 3.66 8.77
N ASN A 50 -0.91 4.61 7.98
CA ASN A 50 0.49 4.70 7.53
C ASN A 50 1.01 3.45 6.79
N ALA A 51 0.13 2.59 6.28
CA ALA A 51 0.51 1.41 5.51
C ALA A 51 1.32 1.79 4.25
N ARG A 52 2.35 0.97 3.94
CA ARG A 52 3.27 1.16 2.81
C ARG A 52 3.18 -0.05 1.89
N ILE A 53 2.34 0.06 0.85
CA ILE A 53 2.09 -1.03 -0.10
C ILE A 53 2.78 -0.71 -1.43
N GLY A 54 3.65 -1.62 -1.88
CA GLY A 54 4.44 -1.47 -3.10
C GLY A 54 3.60 -1.45 -4.38
N LYS A 55 4.29 -1.30 -5.52
CA LYS A 55 3.69 -1.45 -6.85
C LYS A 55 3.48 -2.95 -7.16
N ASN A 56 2.50 -3.26 -8.00
CA ASN A 56 2.18 -4.63 -8.46
C ASN A 56 1.76 -5.61 -7.35
N VAL A 57 1.29 -5.12 -6.20
CA VAL A 57 0.90 -5.98 -5.09
C VAL A 57 -0.52 -6.51 -5.31
N VAL A 58 -0.77 -7.78 -5.00
CA VAL A 58 -2.11 -8.36 -4.98
C VAL A 58 -2.43 -8.82 -3.56
N ILE A 59 -3.46 -8.21 -2.98
CA ILE A 59 -4.00 -8.55 -1.67
C ILE A 59 -5.44 -9.00 -1.90
N ALA A 60 -5.64 -10.30 -2.03
CA ALA A 60 -6.95 -10.91 -2.14
C ALA A 60 -6.93 -12.17 -1.29
N ASN A 61 -7.75 -12.22 -0.26
CA ASN A 61 -7.93 -13.40 0.57
C ASN A 61 -9.43 -13.66 0.74
N SER A 62 -9.82 -14.92 0.90
CA SER A 62 -11.22 -15.30 1.12
C SER A 62 -11.77 -14.87 2.49
N ALA A 63 -10.93 -14.32 3.37
CA ALA A 63 -11.29 -13.77 4.67
C ALA A 63 -10.60 -12.41 4.89
N VAL A 64 -11.31 -11.50 5.55
CA VAL A 64 -10.87 -10.12 5.81
C VAL A 64 -9.52 -10.10 6.52
N ARG A 65 -8.52 -9.48 5.90
CA ARG A 65 -7.20 -9.25 6.53
C ARG A 65 -7.06 -7.81 7.00
N VAL A 66 -6.36 -7.61 8.10
CA VAL A 66 -5.90 -6.29 8.56
C VAL A 66 -4.42 -6.18 8.22
N ILE A 67 -4.06 -5.23 7.36
CA ILE A 67 -2.68 -4.87 7.05
C ILE A 67 -2.25 -3.90 8.14
N HIS A 68 -1.44 -4.35 9.11
CA HIS A 68 -1.04 -3.52 10.25
C HIS A 68 0.05 -2.50 9.88
N ASP A 69 0.12 -1.43 10.66
CA ASP A 69 1.14 -0.38 10.53
C ASP A 69 2.57 -0.96 10.46
N ASN A 70 3.41 -0.40 9.58
CA ASN A 70 4.77 -0.89 9.23
C ASN A 70 4.91 -2.30 8.61
N SER A 71 3.82 -2.97 8.20
CA SER A 71 3.96 -4.20 7.42
C SER A 71 4.41 -3.89 5.98
N LEU A 72 5.68 -4.15 5.67
CA LEU A 72 6.20 -4.10 4.30
C LEU A 72 5.62 -5.29 3.51
N ILE A 73 4.48 -5.07 2.85
CA ILE A 73 3.95 -6.04 1.89
C ILE A 73 4.64 -5.81 0.55
N ASN A 74 5.84 -6.37 0.43
CA ASN A 74 6.44 -6.73 -0.85
C ASN A 74 5.98 -8.15 -1.17
N LEU A 75 4.90 -8.29 -1.93
CA LEU A 75 4.60 -9.55 -2.60
C LEU A 75 5.14 -9.46 -4.04
N PRO A 76 5.61 -10.60 -4.57
CA PRO A 76 6.93 -10.79 -5.19
C PRO A 76 7.00 -10.24 -6.65
N PRO A 77 8.15 -10.35 -7.36
CA PRO A 77 8.67 -9.35 -8.31
C PRO A 77 7.71 -8.88 -9.42
#